data_AF-A0A933DV35-F1
#
_entry.id   AF-A0A933DV35-F1
#
_cell.length_a   1.000
_cell.length_b   1.000
_cell.length_c   1.000
_cell.angle_alpha   90.00
_cell.angle_beta   90.00
_cell.angle_gamma   90.00
#
_symmetry.space_group_name_H-M   'P 1'
#
loop_
_entity.id
_entity.type
_entity.pdbx_description
1 polymer ?
#
loop_
_entity_poly.entity_id
_entity_poly.type
_entity_poly.pdbx_seq_one_letter_code
_entity_poly.pdbx_strand_id
1 'polypeptide(L)'
;MTFWTPEFLAGERAPAILWAREGQLARSHRPGYPSSRPTHDHVDRWVQAAVGLGIRSIVCLLEPAELQLYDSLDLGEGGLLSCYRRAGLAVSHIPVADYRIPPLAEPEETAVWEAFQRMEKPVLVQCSAGRDRTGAAVQAILQRVDGRPCAPGGSRTP
;
A
#
# COMPACT_ATOMS: atom_id res chain seq x y z
N MET A 1 20.26 -13.11 -26.70
CA MET A 1 20.27 -13.45 -25.26
C MET A 1 20.74 -12.23 -24.52
N THR A 2 19.81 -11.40 -24.06
CA THR A 2 20.15 -10.15 -23.37
C THR A 2 20.25 -10.48 -21.89
N PHE A 3 21.48 -10.51 -21.39
CA PHE A 3 21.79 -10.71 -19.98
C PHE A 3 21.25 -9.51 -19.20
N TRP A 4 20.19 -9.73 -18.42
CA TRP A 4 19.68 -8.75 -17.47
C TRP A 4 20.36 -9.02 -16.14
N THR A 5 21.36 -8.22 -15.80
CA THR A 5 21.86 -8.12 -14.43
C THR A 5 21.76 -6.67 -14.00
N PRO A 6 21.06 -6.38 -12.91
CA PRO A 6 21.33 -5.19 -12.15
C PRO A 6 21.97 -5.61 -10.82
N GLU A 7 23.29 -5.48 -10.78
CA GLU A 7 24.00 -5.16 -9.55
C GLU A 7 23.37 -3.87 -8.99
N PHE A 8 22.72 -3.96 -7.83
CA PHE A 8 22.43 -2.78 -7.02
C PHE A 8 23.00 -2.98 -5.63
N LEU A 9 24.01 -2.17 -5.36
CA LEU A 9 24.56 -1.91 -4.05
C LEU A 9 23.43 -1.47 -3.10
N ALA A 10 23.56 -1.84 -1.83
CA ALA A 10 22.67 -1.43 -0.77
C ALA A 10 22.57 0.11 -0.69
N GLY A 11 21.42 0.68 -1.07
CA GLY A 11 21.13 2.10 -0.94
C GLY A 11 20.09 2.59 -1.96
N GLU A 12 18.92 3.02 -1.47
CA GLU A 12 17.93 3.83 -2.20
C GLU A 12 17.33 3.22 -3.48
N ARG A 13 16.41 2.26 -3.33
CA ARG A 13 15.45 1.96 -4.40
C ARG A 13 14.44 3.10 -4.48
N ALA A 14 14.29 3.68 -5.68
CA ALA A 14 13.17 4.58 -5.99
C ALA A 14 11.83 3.92 -5.57
N PRO A 15 10.83 4.71 -5.13
CA PRO A 15 9.55 4.17 -4.68
C PRO A 15 8.92 3.31 -5.79
N ALA A 16 8.72 2.02 -5.53
CA ALA A 16 8.09 1.12 -6.47
C ALA A 16 6.57 1.28 -6.37
N ILE A 17 6.01 2.23 -7.10
CA ILE A 17 4.57 2.38 -7.31
C ILE A 17 4.23 1.75 -8.66
N LEU A 18 3.38 0.73 -8.65
CA LEU A 18 3.03 -0.05 -9.83
C LEU A 18 1.52 -0.06 -10.04
N TRP A 19 1.08 0.12 -11.29
CA TRP A 19 -0.31 -0.03 -11.65
C TRP A 19 -0.74 -1.49 -11.60
N ALA A 20 -1.79 -1.77 -10.82
CA ALA A 20 -2.53 -3.02 -10.89
C ALA A 20 -3.67 -2.94 -11.92
N ARG A 21 -4.23 -1.73 -12.09
CA ARG A 21 -5.14 -1.35 -13.18
C ARG A 21 -4.91 0.13 -13.49
N GLU A 22 -4.46 0.42 -14.70
CA GLU A 22 -4.06 1.77 -15.14
C GLU A 22 -5.15 2.80 -14.83
N GLY A 23 -4.75 3.92 -14.23
CA GLY A 23 -5.65 5.03 -13.87
C GLY A 23 -6.68 4.74 -12.78
N GLN A 24 -6.71 3.53 -12.19
CA GLN A 24 -7.71 3.16 -11.19
C GLN A 24 -7.11 2.63 -9.89
N LEU A 25 -6.16 1.71 -9.99
CA LEU A 25 -5.61 0.99 -8.85
C LEU A 25 -4.10 0.82 -9.00
N ALA A 26 -3.35 1.36 -8.04
CA ALA A 26 -1.92 1.17 -7.89
C ALA A 26 -1.59 0.43 -6.59
N ARG A 27 -0.36 -0.07 -6.51
CA ARG A 27 0.20 -0.70 -5.32
C ARG A 27 1.60 -0.19 -5.03
N SER A 28 1.96 -0.13 -3.76
CA SER A 28 3.33 0.17 -3.33
C SER A 28 3.66 -0.42 -1.96
N HIS A 29 4.95 -0.42 -1.63
CA HIS A 29 5.44 -0.56 -0.28
C HIS A 29 5.37 0.79 0.46
N ARG A 30 5.50 0.78 1.78
CA ARG A 30 5.59 2.03 2.57
C ARG A 30 6.86 2.82 2.22
N PRO A 31 6.90 4.13 2.48
CA PRO A 31 8.10 4.92 2.32
C PRO A 31 9.30 4.36 3.10
N GLY A 32 10.47 4.31 2.45
CA GLY A 32 11.70 3.84 3.08
C GLY A 32 11.79 2.33 3.35
N TYR A 33 10.82 1.50 2.94
CA TYR A 33 10.98 0.04 3.00
C TYR A 33 12.22 -0.42 2.19
N PRO A 34 13.04 -1.36 2.69
CA PRO A 34 12.87 -2.17 3.91
C PRO A 34 13.46 -1.56 5.20
N SER A 35 13.91 -0.31 5.20
CA SER A 35 14.50 0.32 6.39
C SER A 35 13.51 0.41 7.55
N SER A 36 13.96 0.04 8.76
CA SER A 36 13.26 0.29 10.03
C SER A 36 13.46 1.73 10.54
N ARG A 37 14.32 2.51 9.88
CA ARG A 37 14.56 3.93 10.17
C ARG A 37 14.37 4.73 8.88
N PRO A 38 13.11 4.98 8.46
CA PRO A 38 12.85 5.86 7.34
C PRO A 38 13.40 7.27 7.62
N THR A 39 13.67 8.03 6.56
CA THR A 39 14.14 9.41 6.62
C THR A 39 13.10 10.32 5.99
N HIS A 40 13.21 11.64 6.19
CA HIS A 40 12.37 12.62 5.49
C HIS A 40 12.44 12.44 3.97
N ASP A 41 13.64 12.30 3.40
CA ASP A 41 13.82 12.08 1.96
C ASP A 41 13.09 10.82 1.45
N HIS A 42 13.09 9.73 2.21
CA HIS A 42 12.31 8.53 1.85
C HIS A 42 10.80 8.82 1.75
N VAL A 43 10.26 9.59 2.70
CA VAL A 43 8.85 9.99 2.72
C VAL A 43 8.55 10.95 1.57
N ASP A 44 9.37 11.99 1.42
CA ASP A 44 9.19 13.03 0.41
C ASP A 44 9.25 12.45 -1.00
N ARG A 45 10.26 11.63 -1.33
CA ARG A 45 10.35 10.98 -2.64
C ARG A 45 9.16 10.07 -2.92
N TRP A 46 8.69 9.33 -1.92
CA TRP A 46 7.55 8.44 -2.07
C TRP A 46 6.25 9.24 -2.32
N VAL A 47 6.02 10.30 -1.55
CA VAL A 47 4.84 11.17 -1.71
C VAL A 47 4.87 11.88 -3.06
N GLN A 48 6.02 12.46 -3.45
CA GLN A 48 6.21 13.10 -4.74
C GLN A 48 5.98 12.12 -5.90
N ALA A 49 6.44 10.87 -5.78
CA ALA A 49 6.17 9.85 -6.80
C ALA A 49 4.67 9.52 -6.89
N ALA A 50 3.97 9.36 -5.77
CA ALA A 50 2.53 9.10 -5.75
C ALA A 50 1.74 10.26 -6.39
N VAL A 51 2.03 11.49 -5.99
CA VAL A 51 1.40 12.70 -6.53
C VAL A 51 1.73 12.88 -8.02
N GLY A 52 2.99 12.66 -8.40
CA GLY A 52 3.44 12.76 -9.80
C GLY A 52 2.80 11.74 -10.73
N LEU A 53 2.44 10.56 -10.22
CA LEU A 53 1.64 9.57 -10.94
C LEU A 53 0.13 9.88 -10.97
N GLY A 54 -0.28 10.99 -10.36
CA GLY A 54 -1.67 11.41 -10.30
C GLY A 54 -2.53 10.61 -9.32
N ILE A 55 -1.93 9.87 -8.38
CA ILE A 55 -2.67 9.19 -7.30
C ILE A 55 -3.50 10.23 -6.53
N ARG A 56 -4.77 9.91 -6.28
CA ARG A 56 -5.70 10.79 -5.55
C ARG A 56 -5.96 10.32 -4.13
N SER A 57 -5.83 9.02 -3.92
CA SER A 57 -6.27 8.36 -2.70
C SER A 57 -5.32 7.23 -2.29
N ILE A 58 -5.12 7.04 -0.97
CA ILE A 58 -4.35 5.96 -0.39
C ILE A 58 -5.23 5.12 0.54
N VAL A 59 -5.26 3.80 0.30
CA VAL A 59 -5.67 2.81 1.29
C VAL A 59 -4.40 2.32 1.99
N CYS A 60 -4.23 2.73 3.25
CA CYS A 60 -3.08 2.38 4.07
C CYS A 60 -3.41 1.17 4.94
N LEU A 61 -2.67 0.06 4.76
CA LEU A 61 -2.85 -1.18 5.51
C LEU A 61 -1.86 -1.35 6.67
N LEU A 62 -1.03 -0.34 6.93
CA LEU A 62 -0.03 -0.39 7.99
C LEU A 62 -0.70 -0.55 9.35
N GLU A 63 -0.18 -1.46 10.16
CA GLU A 63 -0.58 -1.54 11.56
C GLU A 63 0.09 -0.43 12.40
N PRO A 64 -0.42 -0.11 13.60
CA PRO A 64 0.13 0.99 14.40
C PRO A 64 1.64 0.89 14.65
N ALA A 65 2.17 -0.31 14.90
CA ALA A 65 3.60 -0.52 15.12
C ALA A 65 4.46 -0.16 13.88
N GLU A 66 3.92 -0.31 12.67
CA GLU A 66 4.61 0.06 11.44
C GLU A 66 4.54 1.57 11.18
N LEU A 67 3.49 2.24 11.66
CA LEU A 67 3.39 3.70 11.64
C LEU A 67 4.36 4.36 12.64
N GLN A 68 4.65 3.69 13.76
CA GLN A 68 5.62 4.17 14.76
C GLN A 68 7.05 4.30 14.22
N LEU A 69 7.38 3.63 13.11
CA LEU A 69 8.68 3.79 12.45
C LEU A 69 8.94 5.24 11.99
N TYR A 70 7.89 6.05 11.87
CA TYR A 70 7.96 7.44 11.44
C TYR A 70 7.85 8.44 12.59
N ASP A 71 7.67 8.01 13.83
CA ASP A 71 7.45 8.90 14.99
C ASP A 71 8.68 9.79 15.30
N SER A 72 9.87 9.34 14.88
CA SER A 72 11.10 10.13 14.99
C SER A 72 11.26 11.22 13.92
N LEU A 73 10.38 11.23 12.91
CA LEU A 73 10.37 12.23 11.84
C LEU A 73 9.39 13.34 12.18
N ASP A 74 9.78 14.59 11.95
CA ASP A 74 8.90 15.75 12.12
C ASP A 74 7.94 15.86 10.92
N LEU A 75 6.98 14.93 10.87
CA LEU A 75 5.92 14.90 9.87
C LEU A 75 4.67 15.65 10.34
N GLY A 76 4.78 16.47 11.39
CA GLY A 76 3.66 17.13 12.04
C GLY A 76 2.69 16.20 12.77
N GLU A 77 1.65 16.79 13.35
CA GLU A 77 0.65 16.06 14.16
C GLU A 77 -0.08 14.98 13.32
N GLY A 78 -0.10 13.75 13.82
CA GLY A 78 -0.67 12.58 13.14
C GLY A 78 0.28 11.89 12.14
N GLY A 79 1.56 12.28 12.10
CA GLY A 79 2.63 11.52 11.47
C GLY A 79 2.45 11.28 9.97
N LEU A 80 2.79 10.07 9.52
CA LEU A 80 2.78 9.70 8.10
C LEU A 80 1.41 9.89 7.43
N LEU A 81 0.31 9.52 8.11
CA LEU A 81 -1.03 9.64 7.52
C LEU A 81 -1.42 11.11 7.32
N SER A 82 -1.06 11.99 8.25
CA SER A 82 -1.26 13.43 8.09
C SER A 82 -0.37 14.02 7.00
N CYS A 83 0.87 13.55 6.86
CA CYS A 83 1.76 13.93 5.76
C CYS A 83 1.10 13.68 4.40
N TYR A 84 0.51 12.51 4.18
CA TYR A 84 -0.24 12.21 2.95
C TYR A 84 -1.40 13.16 2.71
N ARG A 85 -2.20 13.45 3.75
CA ARG A 85 -3.34 14.37 3.63
C ARG A 85 -2.91 15.78 3.27
N ARG A 86 -1.82 16.28 3.87
CA ARG A 86 -1.27 17.61 3.53
C ARG A 86 -0.72 17.68 2.10
N ALA A 87 -0.29 16.55 1.55
CA ALA A 87 0.11 16.44 0.14
C ALA A 87 -1.09 16.37 -0.84
N GLY A 88 -2.34 16.50 -0.34
CA GLY A 88 -3.55 16.46 -1.16
C GLY A 88 -4.10 15.07 -1.45
N LEU A 89 -3.59 14.03 -0.78
CA LEU A 89 -4.05 12.66 -0.94
C LEU A 89 -5.17 12.36 0.08
N ALA A 90 -6.30 11.84 -0.37
CA ALA A 90 -7.29 11.27 0.53
C ALA A 90 -6.74 9.97 1.16
N VAL A 91 -6.96 9.74 2.46
CA VAL A 91 -6.39 8.57 3.16
C VAL A 91 -7.46 7.80 3.91
N SER A 92 -7.60 6.52 3.57
CA SER A 92 -8.35 5.53 4.35
C SER A 92 -7.34 4.61 5.05
N HIS A 93 -7.31 4.63 6.38
CA HIS A 93 -6.44 3.75 7.18
C HIS A 93 -7.24 2.55 7.66
N ILE A 94 -6.82 1.35 7.25
CA ILE A 94 -7.41 0.07 7.63
C ILE A 94 -6.27 -0.74 8.22
N PRO A 95 -6.03 -0.71 9.54
CA PRO A 95 -4.89 -1.39 10.13
C PRO A 95 -5.04 -2.91 9.97
N VAL A 96 -4.06 -3.55 9.35
CA VAL A 96 -4.03 -5.01 9.12
C VAL A 96 -2.76 -5.57 9.73
N ALA A 97 -2.90 -6.45 10.72
CA ALA A 97 -1.77 -7.08 11.39
C ALA A 97 -0.90 -7.89 10.40
N ASP A 98 0.42 -7.73 10.51
CA ASP A 98 1.37 -8.40 9.62
C ASP A 98 1.51 -9.90 9.91
N TYR A 99 2.08 -10.65 8.96
CA TYR A 99 2.41 -12.09 9.08
C TYR A 99 1.22 -13.05 9.34
N ARG A 100 0.00 -12.68 8.96
CA ARG A 100 -1.18 -13.57 9.07
C ARG A 100 -1.41 -14.42 7.81
N ILE A 101 -2.11 -15.53 8.00
CA ILE A 101 -2.63 -16.39 6.94
C ILE A 101 -4.14 -16.58 7.17
N PRO A 102 -5.01 -16.12 6.24
CA PRO A 102 -4.68 -15.35 5.04
C PRO A 102 -4.12 -13.95 5.39
N PRO A 103 -3.34 -13.30 4.50
CA PRO A 103 -2.76 -11.98 4.77
C PRO A 103 -3.81 -10.88 4.98
N LEU A 104 -4.98 -11.06 4.38
CA LEU A 104 -6.17 -10.23 4.52
C LEU A 104 -7.35 -11.19 4.69
N ALA A 105 -8.17 -10.97 5.70
CA ALA A 105 -9.36 -11.77 5.96
C ALA A 105 -10.62 -10.88 5.94
N GLU A 106 -11.81 -11.47 5.91
CA GLU A 106 -13.00 -10.73 6.35
C GLU A 106 -12.86 -10.43 7.85
N PRO A 107 -13.04 -9.18 8.32
CA PRO A 107 -13.75 -8.05 7.70
C PRO A 107 -12.88 -7.03 6.91
N GLU A 108 -11.57 -7.23 6.83
CA GLU A 108 -10.63 -6.27 6.23
C GLU A 108 -10.78 -6.20 4.70
N GLU A 109 -11.06 -7.33 4.06
CA GLU A 109 -11.39 -7.38 2.63
C GLU A 109 -12.58 -6.49 2.29
N THR A 110 -13.68 -6.61 3.05
CA THR A 110 -14.86 -5.76 2.91
C THR A 110 -14.50 -4.29 3.10
N ALA A 111 -13.75 -3.95 4.16
CA ALA A 111 -13.35 -2.56 4.41
C ALA A 111 -12.48 -1.98 3.28
N VAL A 112 -11.55 -2.77 2.73
CA VAL A 112 -10.70 -2.37 1.59
C VAL A 112 -11.55 -2.13 0.35
N TRP A 113 -12.51 -3.02 0.09
CA TRP A 113 -13.42 -2.88 -1.04
C TRP A 113 -14.29 -1.63 -0.92
N GLU A 114 -14.91 -1.40 0.24
CA GLU A 114 -15.73 -0.21 0.49
C GLU A 114 -14.92 1.09 0.39
N ALA A 115 -13.70 1.10 0.93
CA ALA A 115 -12.79 2.23 0.79
C ALA A 115 -12.45 2.48 -0.68
N PHE A 116 -12.13 1.43 -1.44
CA PHE A 116 -11.93 1.55 -2.87
C PHE A 116 -13.17 2.13 -3.55
N GLN A 117 -14.39 1.63 -3.32
CA GLN A 117 -15.58 2.16 -3.99
C GLN A 117 -15.83 3.65 -3.73
N ARG A 118 -15.59 4.11 -2.49
CA ARG A 118 -15.86 5.49 -2.06
C ARG A 118 -14.78 6.49 -2.49
N MET A 119 -13.52 6.06 -2.57
CA MET A 119 -12.37 6.95 -2.77
C MET A 119 -12.17 7.36 -4.23
N GLU A 120 -11.76 8.61 -4.44
CA GLU A 120 -11.42 9.16 -5.76
C GLU A 120 -10.25 8.39 -6.39
N LYS A 121 -10.39 8.08 -7.69
CA LYS A 121 -9.38 7.34 -8.47
C LYS A 121 -8.32 8.28 -9.04
N PRO A 122 -7.07 7.84 -9.16
CA PRO A 122 -6.57 6.49 -8.87
C PRO A 122 -6.29 6.26 -7.37
N VAL A 123 -6.61 5.05 -6.89
CA VAL A 123 -6.35 4.62 -5.51
C VAL A 123 -5.06 3.81 -5.45
N LEU A 124 -4.17 4.15 -4.52
CA LEU A 124 -2.98 3.37 -4.18
C LEU A 124 -3.24 2.54 -2.92
N VAL A 125 -2.96 1.24 -2.96
CA VAL A 125 -2.96 0.38 -1.78
C VAL A 125 -1.53 0.12 -1.32
N GLN A 126 -1.24 0.30 -0.03
CA GLN A 126 0.08 -0.01 0.54
C GLN A 126 0.01 -0.76 1.88
N CYS A 127 1.02 -1.58 2.13
CA CYS A 127 1.39 -2.10 3.45
C CYS A 127 2.88 -1.83 3.68
N SER A 128 3.58 -2.61 4.52
CA SER A 128 5.02 -2.41 4.70
C SER A 128 5.82 -2.81 3.47
N ALA A 129 5.84 -4.10 3.10
CA ALA A 129 6.60 -4.57 1.94
C ALA A 129 5.90 -4.36 0.58
N GLY A 130 4.62 -3.97 0.59
CA GLY A 130 3.82 -3.85 -0.64
C GLY A 130 3.55 -5.18 -1.35
N ARG A 131 3.77 -6.33 -0.67
CA ARG A 131 3.73 -7.67 -1.26
C ARG A 131 2.49 -8.46 -0.86
N ASP A 132 2.36 -8.83 0.41
CA ASP A 132 1.38 -9.82 0.87
C ASP A 132 0.00 -9.19 1.10
N ARG A 133 -0.15 -8.39 2.17
CA ARG A 133 -1.39 -7.63 2.46
C ARG A 133 -1.86 -6.79 1.27
N THR A 134 -0.93 -6.06 0.64
CA THR A 134 -1.21 -5.29 -0.57
C THR A 134 -1.61 -6.18 -1.75
N GLY A 135 -0.96 -7.32 -1.94
CA GLY A 135 -1.29 -8.25 -3.02
C GLY A 135 -2.70 -8.82 -2.86
N ALA A 136 -3.04 -9.26 -1.64
CA ALA A 136 -4.37 -9.76 -1.30
C ALA A 136 -5.44 -8.68 -1.51
N ALA A 137 -5.22 -7.46 -0.98
CA ALA A 137 -6.12 -6.33 -1.16
C ALA A 137 -6.36 -5.99 -2.64
N VAL A 138 -5.28 -5.90 -3.43
CA VAL A 138 -5.36 -5.62 -4.86
C VAL A 138 -6.13 -6.71 -5.60
N GLN A 139 -5.85 -7.99 -5.32
CA GLN A 139 -6.58 -9.10 -5.93
C GLN A 139 -8.07 -9.08 -5.56
N ALA A 140 -8.39 -8.84 -4.29
CA ALA A 140 -9.75 -8.75 -3.79
C ALA A 140 -10.55 -7.64 -4.50
N ILE A 141 -9.93 -6.49 -4.76
CA ILE A 141 -10.51 -5.38 -5.53
C ILE A 141 -10.71 -5.80 -6.99
N LEU A 142 -9.65 -6.29 -7.66
CA LEU A 142 -9.72 -6.63 -9.09
C LEU A 142 -10.77 -7.69 -9.40
N GLN A 143 -10.88 -8.74 -8.57
CA GLN A 143 -11.91 -9.76 -8.73
C GLN A 143 -13.33 -9.16 -8.70
N ARG A 144 -13.58 -8.25 -7.75
CA ARG A 144 -14.89 -7.57 -7.61
C ARG A 144 -15.16 -6.59 -8.75
N VAL A 145 -14.15 -5.86 -9.23
CA VAL A 145 -14.31 -4.95 -10.39
C VAL A 145 -14.56 -5.71 -11.69
N ASP A 146 -13.88 -6.84 -11.90
CA ASP A 146 -14.00 -7.63 -13.14
C ASP A 146 -15.21 -8.59 -13.12
N GLY A 147 -16.07 -8.50 -12.11
CA GLY A 147 -17.27 -9.33 -11.99
C GLY A 147 -16.99 -10.81 -11.75
N ARG A 148 -15.79 -11.17 -11.26
CA ARG A 148 -15.48 -12.55 -10.86
C ARG A 148 -15.90 -12.76 -9.41
N PRO A 149 -16.80 -13.71 -9.11
CA PRO A 149 -17.11 -14.06 -7.74
C PRO A 149 -15.83 -14.52 -7.03
N CYS A 150 -15.64 -14.09 -5.78
CA CYS A 150 -14.61 -14.64 -4.91
C CYS A 150 -14.85 -16.15 -4.79
N ALA A 151 -13.84 -16.98 -5.09
CA ALA A 151 -13.95 -18.41 -4.84
C ALA A 151 -14.08 -18.60 -3.33
N PRO A 152 -15.14 -19.26 -2.81
CA PRO A 152 -15.28 -19.48 -1.39
C PRO A 152 -14.06 -20.27 -0.92
N GLY A 153 -13.36 -19.72 0.08
CA GLY A 153 -12.19 -20.33 0.70
C GLY A 153 -12.49 -21.79 1.02
N GLY A 154 -11.74 -22.69 0.38
CA GLY A 154 -11.93 -24.12 0.54
C GLY A 154 -11.81 -24.50 2.00
N SER A 155 -12.94 -24.85 2.61
CA SER A 155 -12.97 -25.58 3.86
C SER A 155 -12.24 -26.89 3.62
N ARG A 156 -11.00 -26.99 4.09
CA ARG A 156 -10.38 -28.27 4.39
C ARG A 156 -11.06 -28.79 5.65
N THR A 157 -12.08 -29.59 5.48
CA THR A 157 -12.53 -30.55 6.49
C THR A 157 -11.67 -31.82 6.33
N PRO A 158 -11.28 -32.48 7.43
CA PRO A 158 -10.27 -33.53 7.46
C PRO A 158 -10.70 -34.83 6.77
#